data_AF-A0A256IUA4-F1
#
_entry.id   AF-A0A256IUA4-F1
#
_cell.length_a   1.000
_cell.length_b   1.000
_cell.length_c   1.000
_cell.angle_alpha   90.00
_cell.angle_beta   90.00
_cell.angle_gamma   90.00
#
_symmetry.space_group_name_H-M   'P 1'
#
loop_
_entity.id
_entity.type
_entity.pdbx_description
1 polymer ?
#
loop_
_entity_poly.entity_id
_entity_poly.type
_entity_poly.pdbx_seq_one_letter_code
_entity_poly.pdbx_strand_id
1 'polypeptide(L)'
;MIGRLTADGIEVVGTGSQLWRAVDLVFTPESVIWGMDCPYAEENRIVRLNRNDIGVDEPSVETLHTVHSPVYFADAIELDGEYHVFFSTAIEPAVGPKHTARVLYGSSIDGFDTWQTLASYERQPRLLDAVIDTNAYVFLATHPERGLFFNPYNTQRHGGEIHNIPINRFQSLED
;
A
#
# COMPACT_ATOMS: atom_id res chain seq x y z
N MET A 1 8.32 -4.88 12.35
CA MET A 1 7.94 -4.39 13.68
C MET A 1 7.24 -3.08 13.46
N ILE A 2 6.08 -2.88 14.08
CA ILE A 2 5.43 -1.58 14.17
C ILE A 2 5.52 -1.14 15.63
N GLY A 3 5.94 0.10 15.86
CA GLY A 3 6.08 0.69 17.18
C GLY A 3 5.34 2.01 17.27
N ARG A 4 4.90 2.35 18.49
CA ARG A 4 4.30 3.63 18.84
C ARG A 4 5.32 4.45 19.62
N LEU A 5 5.48 5.72 19.24
CA LEU A 5 6.25 6.67 20.02
C LEU A 5 5.40 7.21 21.18
N THR A 6 5.94 7.13 22.40
CA THR A 6 5.37 7.66 23.63
C THR A 6 6.34 8.64 24.29
N ALA A 7 5.94 9.26 25.40
CA ALA A 7 6.85 10.10 26.19
C ALA A 7 8.04 9.32 26.78
N ASP A 8 7.85 8.03 27.04
CA ASP A 8 8.84 7.16 27.69
C ASP A 8 9.72 6.40 26.69
N GLY A 9 9.42 6.49 25.39
CA GLY A 9 10.22 5.89 24.33
C GLY A 9 9.38 5.22 23.24
N ILE A 10 9.91 4.15 22.66
CA ILE A 10 9.21 3.36 21.64
C ILE A 10 8.59 2.14 22.31
N GLU A 11 7.27 2.04 22.22
CA GLU A 11 6.49 0.87 22.62
C GLU A 11 6.24 -0.01 21.40
N VAL A 12 6.45 -1.32 21.52
CA VAL A 12 6.19 -2.26 20.43
C VAL A 12 4.69 -2.54 20.35
N VAL A 13 4.08 -2.23 19.21
CA VAL A 13 2.67 -2.55 18.93
C VAL A 13 2.56 -3.97 18.36
N GLY A 14 3.50 -4.37 17.50
CA GLY A 14 3.48 -5.71 16.92
C GLY A 14 4.80 -6.11 16.26
N THR A 15 5.14 -7.39 16.36
CA THR A 15 6.42 -7.96 15.89
C THR A 15 6.34 -9.47 15.66
N GLY A 16 7.45 -10.10 15.24
CA GLY A 16 7.59 -11.57 15.21
C GLY A 16 6.91 -12.30 14.04
N SER A 17 6.14 -11.59 13.19
CA SER A 17 5.49 -12.14 11.99
C SER A 17 5.73 -11.24 10.78
N GLN A 18 5.70 -11.82 9.56
CA GLN A 18 5.74 -11.05 8.31
C GLN A 18 4.53 -10.10 8.18
N LEU A 19 3.44 -10.38 8.89
CA LEU A 19 2.27 -9.50 9.00
C LEU A 19 2.64 -8.09 9.50
N TRP A 20 3.64 -8.00 10.38
CA TRP A 20 4.11 -6.75 11.00
C TRP A 20 5.26 -6.09 10.24
N ARG A 21 5.58 -6.58 9.03
CA ARG A 21 6.50 -5.90 8.12
C ARG A 21 5.69 -5.00 7.20
N ALA A 22 5.85 -3.70 7.40
CA ALA A 22 5.27 -2.65 6.59
C ALA A 22 6.42 -1.73 6.16
N VAL A 23 6.32 -1.17 4.96
CA VAL A 23 7.17 -0.06 4.52
C VAL A 23 6.52 1.27 4.91
N ASP A 24 5.20 1.35 4.78
CA ASP A 24 4.43 2.58 4.97
C ASP A 24 3.10 2.29 5.67
N LEU A 25 2.57 3.29 6.37
CA LEU A 25 1.37 3.17 7.22
C LEU A 25 0.38 4.30 6.91
N VAL A 26 -0.90 3.95 6.84
CA VAL A 26 -2.01 4.89 6.77
C VAL A 26 -2.71 4.95 8.12
N PHE A 27 -3.03 6.16 8.55
CA PHE A 27 -3.74 6.41 9.81
C PHE A 27 -5.14 6.94 9.52
N THR A 28 -6.14 6.29 10.09
CA THR A 28 -7.51 6.80 10.18
C THR A 28 -7.84 7.08 11.65
N PRO A 29 -8.97 7.73 11.98
CA PRO A 29 -9.40 7.95 13.35
C PRO A 29 -9.59 6.63 14.12
N GLU A 30 -10.03 5.57 13.44
CA GLU A 30 -10.38 4.29 14.06
C GLU A 30 -9.27 3.23 13.97
N SER A 31 -8.38 3.34 12.98
CA SER A 31 -7.43 2.26 12.67
C SER A 31 -6.08 2.74 12.15
N VAL A 32 -5.12 1.82 12.19
CA VAL A 32 -3.88 1.89 11.41
C VAL A 32 -3.97 0.82 10.33
N ILE A 33 -3.73 1.21 9.07
CA ILE A 33 -3.85 0.32 7.90
C ILE A 33 -2.50 0.26 7.22
N TRP A 34 -2.07 -0.94 6.81
CA TRP A 34 -0.84 -1.12 6.06
C TRP A 34 -0.90 -2.32 5.13
N GLY A 35 0.01 -2.34 4.17
CA GLY A 35 0.26 -3.51 3.35
C GLY A 35 1.52 -4.24 3.78
N MET A 36 1.51 -5.57 3.64
CA MET A 36 2.65 -6.41 3.96
C MET A 36 3.81 -6.22 2.98
N ASP A 37 5.02 -6.14 3.51
CA ASP A 37 6.28 -6.25 2.77
C ASP A 37 6.90 -7.64 2.96
N CYS A 38 6.40 -8.61 2.20
CA CYS A 38 6.99 -9.94 2.18
C CYS A 38 7.10 -10.48 0.75
N PRO A 39 8.30 -10.49 0.14
CA PRO A 39 8.49 -11.11 -1.17
C PRO A 39 8.28 -12.63 -1.17
N TYR A 40 8.37 -13.29 -0.01
CA TYR A 40 8.34 -14.75 0.08
C TYR A 40 6.99 -15.32 0.53
N ALA A 41 6.04 -14.47 0.90
CA ALA A 41 4.71 -14.94 1.25
C ALA A 41 3.97 -15.37 -0.01
N GLU A 42 3.22 -16.48 0.06
CA GLU A 42 2.31 -16.88 -1.03
C GLU A 42 1.27 -15.79 -1.30
N GLU A 43 0.87 -15.08 -0.24
CA GLU A 43 -0.06 -13.96 -0.29
C GLU A 43 0.42 -12.82 0.61
N ASN A 44 0.54 -11.61 0.04
CA ASN A 44 0.61 -10.39 0.81
C ASN A 44 -0.80 -9.87 1.08
N ARG A 45 -0.94 -9.05 2.11
CA ARG A 45 -2.24 -8.54 2.55
C ARG A 45 -2.18 -7.06 2.83
N ILE A 46 -3.27 -6.38 2.58
CA ILE A 46 -3.59 -5.10 3.19
C ILE A 46 -4.41 -5.43 4.44
N VAL A 47 -4.00 -4.86 5.56
CA VAL A 47 -4.54 -5.22 6.87
C VAL A 47 -4.81 -3.97 7.69
N ARG A 48 -5.71 -4.10 8.67
CA ARG A 48 -5.98 -3.06 9.68
C ARG A 48 -5.75 -3.57 11.09
N LEU A 49 -5.33 -2.64 11.93
CA LEU A 49 -5.36 -2.75 13.39
C LEU A 49 -6.31 -1.69 13.93
N ASN A 50 -7.31 -2.10 14.72
CA ASN A 50 -8.15 -1.14 15.43
C ASN A 50 -7.31 -0.43 16.50
N ARG A 51 -7.46 0.89 16.66
CA ARG A 51 -6.69 1.65 17.66
C ARG A 51 -6.96 1.20 19.09
N ASN A 52 -8.15 0.64 19.38
CA ASN A 52 -8.50 0.10 20.69
C ASN A 52 -7.71 -1.17 21.05
N ASP A 53 -7.12 -1.85 20.07
CA ASP A 53 -6.30 -3.04 20.28
C ASP A 53 -4.82 -2.69 20.54
N ILE A 54 -4.43 -1.42 20.45
CA ILE A 54 -3.06 -0.98 20.76
C ILE A 54 -2.81 -1.09 22.27
N GLY A 55 -1.77 -1.83 22.65
CA GLY A 55 -1.41 -2.10 24.05
C GLY A 55 -2.03 -3.38 24.62
N VAL A 56 -2.80 -4.12 23.82
CA VAL A 56 -3.20 -5.50 24.13
C VAL A 56 -2.02 -6.44 23.86
N ASP A 57 -1.83 -7.47 24.68
CA ASP A 57 -0.71 -8.42 24.56
C ASP A 57 -0.65 -9.11 23.19
N GLU A 58 -1.82 -9.44 22.62
CA GLU A 58 -1.99 -10.05 21.30
C GLU A 58 -3.05 -9.29 20.50
N PRO A 59 -2.68 -8.18 19.83
CA PRO A 59 -3.63 -7.38 19.07
C PRO A 59 -4.16 -8.13 17.85
N SER A 60 -5.47 -8.00 17.59
CA SER A 60 -6.11 -8.61 16.43
C SER A 60 -5.86 -7.77 15.18
N VAL A 61 -5.19 -8.35 14.19
CA VAL A 61 -4.97 -7.71 12.88
C VAL A 61 -5.90 -8.35 11.87
N GLU A 62 -6.76 -7.54 11.28
CA GLU A 62 -7.76 -7.96 10.31
C GLU A 62 -7.25 -7.79 8.88
N THR A 63 -7.55 -8.75 8.02
CA THR A 63 -7.24 -8.66 6.58
C THR A 63 -8.35 -7.94 5.84
N LEU A 64 -8.01 -6.84 5.16
CA LEU A 64 -8.93 -6.08 4.30
C LEU A 64 -8.89 -6.57 2.86
N HIS A 65 -7.70 -6.88 2.36
CA HIS A 65 -7.52 -7.29 0.97
C HIS A 65 -6.29 -8.16 0.79
N THR A 66 -6.31 -9.06 -0.20
CA THR A 66 -5.16 -9.87 -0.59
C THR A 66 -4.50 -9.28 -1.84
N VAL A 67 -3.18 -9.21 -1.82
CA VAL A 67 -2.36 -8.73 -2.94
C VAL A 67 -1.22 -9.72 -3.21
N HIS A 68 -0.80 -9.82 -4.48
CA HIS A 68 0.20 -10.82 -4.90
C HIS A 68 1.64 -10.26 -4.92
N SER A 69 1.87 -9.12 -4.26
CA SER A 69 3.12 -8.37 -4.34
C SER A 69 3.33 -7.54 -3.09
N PRO A 70 4.58 -7.32 -2.65
CA PRO A 70 4.87 -6.46 -1.51
C PRO A 70 4.29 -5.06 -1.71
N VAL A 71 3.75 -4.49 -0.64
CA VAL A 71 3.20 -3.14 -0.62
C VAL A 71 4.24 -2.18 -0.08
N TYR A 72 4.58 -1.15 -0.87
CA TYR A 72 5.70 -0.27 -0.57
C TYR A 72 5.29 1.16 -0.23
N PHE A 73 4.21 1.65 -0.83
CA PHE A 73 3.73 3.01 -0.58
C PHE A 73 2.26 2.96 -0.18
N ALA A 74 1.92 3.81 0.77
CA ALA A 74 0.58 3.96 1.26
C ALA A 74 0.31 5.44 1.48
N ASP A 75 -0.87 5.91 1.13
CA ASP A 75 -1.26 7.28 1.46
C ASP A 75 -2.78 7.38 1.52
N ALA A 76 -3.28 8.42 2.18
CA ALA A 76 -4.70 8.61 2.35
C ALA A 76 -5.08 10.08 2.33
N ILE A 77 -6.33 10.32 1.94
CA ILE A 77 -6.93 11.65 1.91
C ILE A 77 -8.32 11.56 2.52
N GLU A 78 -8.59 12.51 3.41
CA GLU A 78 -9.91 12.70 4.01
C GLU A 78 -10.72 13.67 3.15
N LEU A 79 -11.91 13.26 2.72
CA LEU A 79 -12.88 14.07 2.00
C LEU A 79 -14.23 13.91 2.64
N ASP A 80 -14.85 15.02 3.02
CA ASP A 80 -16.20 15.03 3.61
C ASP A 80 -16.38 14.07 4.82
N GLY A 81 -15.29 13.84 5.57
CA GLY A 81 -15.25 12.92 6.72
C GLY A 81 -14.95 11.46 6.37
N GLU A 82 -14.79 11.14 5.09
CA GLU A 82 -14.47 9.80 4.60
C GLU A 82 -12.99 9.69 4.20
N TYR A 83 -12.39 8.55 4.50
CA TYR A 83 -10.99 8.25 4.24
C TYR A 83 -10.86 7.42 2.97
N HIS A 84 -10.23 8.01 1.95
CA HIS A 84 -9.85 7.37 0.72
C HIS A 84 -8.39 6.93 0.84
N VAL A 85 -8.16 5.62 0.84
CA VAL A 85 -6.86 5.01 1.10
C VAL A 85 -6.30 4.40 -0.17
N PHE A 86 -5.02 4.65 -0.42
CA PHE A 86 -4.29 4.19 -1.58
C PHE A 86 -3.08 3.37 -1.17
N PHE A 87 -2.84 2.30 -1.91
CA PHE A 87 -1.64 1.48 -1.76
C PHE A 87 -0.98 1.24 -3.11
N SER A 88 0.35 1.10 -3.11
CA SER A 88 1.10 0.64 -4.27
C SER A 88 1.86 -0.63 -3.95
N THR A 89 1.69 -1.62 -4.82
CA THR A 89 2.56 -2.80 -4.84
C THR A 89 3.79 -2.60 -5.71
N ALA A 90 4.89 -3.28 -5.36
CA ALA A 90 6.15 -3.30 -6.09
C ALA A 90 6.41 -4.65 -6.76
N ILE A 91 7.31 -4.68 -7.74
CA ILE A 91 7.80 -5.90 -8.37
C ILE A 91 9.25 -6.11 -7.96
N GLU A 92 9.54 -7.23 -7.30
CA GLU A 92 10.89 -7.62 -6.90
C GLU A 92 11.42 -8.79 -7.75
N PRO A 93 12.67 -8.70 -8.26
CA PRO A 93 13.38 -9.75 -8.99
C PRO A 93 13.37 -11.16 -8.40
N ALA A 94 13.42 -11.25 -7.07
CA ALA A 94 13.74 -12.47 -6.35
C ALA A 94 12.55 -13.45 -6.31
N VAL A 95 11.38 -13.04 -6.80
CA VAL A 95 10.11 -13.73 -6.59
C VAL A 95 9.43 -13.96 -7.93
N GLY A 96 9.60 -15.16 -8.49
CA GLY A 96 8.68 -15.70 -9.51
C GLY A 96 8.57 -14.97 -10.86
N PRO A 97 7.80 -15.53 -11.82
CA PRO A 97 8.02 -15.26 -13.24
C PRO A 97 7.40 -13.97 -13.79
N LYS A 98 6.63 -13.18 -13.01
CA LYS A 98 6.18 -11.80 -13.29
C LYS A 98 5.07 -11.40 -12.30
N HIS A 99 5.36 -10.48 -11.40
CA HIS A 99 4.33 -9.80 -10.63
C HIS A 99 3.99 -8.45 -11.27
N THR A 100 2.77 -7.96 -11.09
CA THR A 100 2.33 -6.65 -11.58
C THR A 100 2.36 -5.66 -10.42
N ALA A 101 2.94 -4.48 -10.63
CA ALA A 101 2.81 -3.38 -9.69
C ALA A 101 1.43 -2.74 -9.90
N ARG A 102 0.69 -2.51 -8.82
CA ARG A 102 -0.68 -2.00 -8.87
C ARG A 102 -0.80 -0.77 -7.99
N VAL A 103 -1.69 0.13 -8.38
CA VAL A 103 -2.23 1.17 -7.51
C VAL A 103 -3.63 0.72 -7.10
N LEU A 104 -3.86 0.64 -5.80
CA LEU A 104 -5.07 0.13 -5.20
C LEU A 104 -5.80 1.26 -4.47
N TYR A 105 -7.12 1.17 -4.39
CA TYR A 105 -8.00 2.12 -3.74
C TYR A 105 -9.02 1.38 -2.87
N GLY A 106 -9.22 1.88 -1.66
CA GLY A 106 -10.33 1.50 -0.77
C GLY A 106 -10.85 2.74 -0.04
N SER A 107 -12.09 2.69 0.42
CA SER A 107 -12.76 3.81 1.09
C SER A 107 -13.34 3.40 2.45
N SER A 108 -13.44 4.33 3.40
CA SER A 108 -14.15 4.07 4.66
C SER A 108 -15.66 3.96 4.49
N ILE A 109 -16.23 4.44 3.38
CA ILE A 109 -17.67 4.44 3.12
C ILE A 109 -18.28 3.04 3.23
N ASP A 110 -17.58 2.03 2.72
CA ASP A 110 -17.99 0.62 2.80
C ASP A 110 -17.19 -0.15 3.86
N GLY A 111 -16.54 0.55 4.79
CA GLY A 111 -15.70 -0.08 5.81
C GLY A 111 -14.43 -0.73 5.27
N PHE A 112 -13.98 -0.34 4.07
CA PHE A 112 -12.87 -0.96 3.32
C PHE A 112 -13.14 -2.39 2.85
N ASP A 113 -14.40 -2.73 2.61
CA ASP A 113 -14.81 -4.06 2.13
C ASP A 113 -14.47 -4.25 0.63
N THR A 114 -14.49 -3.17 -0.15
CA THR A 114 -14.19 -3.19 -1.58
C THR A 114 -12.85 -2.53 -1.90
N TRP A 115 -12.07 -3.19 -2.75
CA TRP A 115 -10.77 -2.70 -3.21
C TRP A 115 -10.70 -2.70 -4.73
N GLN A 116 -10.37 -1.54 -5.30
CA GLN A 116 -10.26 -1.34 -6.73
C GLN A 116 -8.81 -1.20 -7.17
N THR A 117 -8.48 -1.74 -8.35
CA THR A 117 -7.19 -1.48 -9.00
C THR A 117 -7.33 -0.28 -9.95
N LEU A 118 -6.67 0.83 -9.61
CA LEU A 118 -6.69 2.07 -10.40
C LEU A 118 -5.70 2.04 -11.57
N ALA A 119 -4.56 1.38 -11.37
CA ALA A 119 -3.52 1.23 -12.39
C ALA A 119 -2.74 -0.07 -12.19
N SER A 120 -2.19 -0.61 -13.27
CA SER A 120 -1.38 -1.82 -13.26
C SER A 120 -0.21 -1.69 -14.24
N TYR A 121 0.97 -2.12 -13.81
CA TYR A 121 2.20 -1.99 -14.55
C TYR A 121 3.00 -3.28 -14.56
N GLU A 122 3.59 -3.57 -15.70
CA GLU A 122 4.60 -4.61 -15.84
C GLU A 122 5.99 -4.00 -15.74
N ARG A 123 6.91 -4.73 -15.09
CA ARG A 123 8.32 -4.35 -15.01
C ARG A 123 8.97 -4.35 -16.39
N GLN A 124 9.84 -3.37 -16.62
CA GLN A 124 10.69 -3.29 -17.81
C GLN A 124 11.52 -4.58 -17.97
N PRO A 125 11.53 -5.21 -19.16
CA PRO A 125 12.39 -6.35 -19.44
C PRO A 125 13.85 -6.01 -19.16
N ARG A 126 14.59 -6.99 -18.64
CA ARG A 126 16.05 -6.86 -18.55
C ARG A 126 16.60 -6.61 -19.95
N LEU A 127 17.55 -5.68 -20.07
CA LEU A 127 18.42 -5.67 -21.25
C LEU A 127 19.18 -7.00 -21.28
N LEU A 128 19.28 -7.60 -22.47
CA LEU A 128 20.15 -8.75 -22.70
C LEU A 128 21.55 -8.40 -22.16
N ASP A 129 22.11 -9.30 -21.35
CA ASP A 129 23.41 -9.19 -20.64
C ASP A 129 23.45 -8.34 -19.34
N ALA A 130 22.33 -7.80 -18.87
CA ALA A 130 22.29 -7.12 -17.56
C ALA A 130 22.37 -8.13 -16.39
N VAL A 131 23.46 -8.07 -15.63
CA VAL A 131 23.70 -8.90 -14.42
C VAL A 131 22.83 -8.45 -13.24
N ILE A 132 22.41 -7.17 -13.22
CA ILE A 132 21.61 -6.59 -12.14
C ILE A 132 20.14 -6.62 -12.54
N ASP A 133 19.33 -7.35 -11.77
CA ASP A 133 17.88 -7.23 -11.86
C ASP A 133 17.40 -6.14 -10.90
N THR A 134 16.49 -5.31 -11.35
CA THR A 134 16.02 -4.14 -10.60
C THR A 134 14.55 -4.27 -10.24
N ASN A 135 14.18 -3.63 -9.14
CA ASN A 135 12.80 -3.53 -8.69
C ASN A 135 12.03 -2.57 -9.60
N ALA A 136 10.72 -2.78 -9.74
CA ALA A 136 9.82 -1.75 -10.25
C ALA A 136 8.90 -1.27 -9.14
N TYR A 137 8.69 0.03 -9.11
CA TYR A 137 7.93 0.72 -8.07
C TYR A 137 6.85 1.58 -8.71
N VAL A 138 5.80 1.87 -7.96
CA VAL A 138 4.88 2.96 -8.30
C VAL A 138 4.82 3.88 -7.10
N PHE A 139 5.59 4.97 -7.15
CA PHE A 139 5.56 5.96 -6.06
C PHE A 139 4.16 6.56 -5.95
N LEU A 140 3.70 6.82 -4.73
CA LEU A 140 2.40 7.41 -4.45
C LEU A 140 2.54 8.67 -3.61
N ALA A 141 1.65 9.63 -3.85
CA ALA A 141 1.41 10.76 -2.98
C ALA A 141 -0.01 11.30 -3.23
N THR A 142 -0.68 11.71 -2.17
CA THR A 142 -1.96 12.41 -2.22
C THR A 142 -1.77 13.90 -1.96
N HIS A 143 -2.73 14.69 -2.42
CA HIS A 143 -2.81 16.11 -2.11
C HIS A 143 -4.28 16.52 -1.96
N PRO A 144 -4.66 17.25 -0.90
CA PRO A 144 -6.05 17.54 -0.55
C PRO A 144 -6.86 18.18 -1.71
N GLU A 145 -6.21 19.05 -2.48
CA GLU A 145 -6.87 19.76 -3.59
C GLU A 145 -6.64 19.13 -4.97
N ARG A 146 -5.66 18.23 -5.10
CA ARG A 146 -5.19 17.73 -6.41
C ARG A 146 -5.42 16.24 -6.59
N GLY A 147 -5.86 15.53 -5.56
CA GLY A 147 -6.13 14.10 -5.59
C GLY A 147 -4.87 13.26 -5.51
N LEU A 148 -4.89 12.13 -6.20
CA LEU A 148 -3.81 11.14 -6.16
C LEU A 148 -2.79 11.41 -7.26
N PHE A 149 -1.52 11.33 -6.92
CA PHE A 149 -0.41 11.24 -7.86
C PHE A 149 0.25 9.88 -7.76
N PHE A 150 0.63 9.32 -8.91
CA PHE A 150 1.45 8.12 -8.94
C PHE A 150 2.47 8.16 -10.07
N ASN A 151 3.63 7.59 -9.81
CA ASN A 151 4.75 7.57 -10.72
C ASN A 151 5.32 6.15 -10.84
N PRO A 152 4.95 5.39 -11.89
CA PRO A 152 5.56 4.11 -12.16
C PRO A 152 7.03 4.30 -12.56
N TYR A 153 7.94 3.52 -11.99
CA TYR A 153 9.36 3.57 -12.29
C TYR A 153 9.89 2.18 -12.62
N ASN A 154 10.77 2.09 -13.62
CA ASN A 154 11.29 0.84 -14.15
C ASN A 154 10.19 -0.11 -14.70
N THR A 155 9.16 0.46 -15.31
CA THR A 155 8.04 -0.23 -15.92
C THR A 155 8.13 -0.21 -17.44
N GLN A 156 7.52 -1.20 -18.11
CA GLN A 156 7.51 -1.30 -19.58
C GLN A 156 6.92 -0.08 -20.28
N ARG A 157 5.91 0.52 -19.64
CA ARG A 157 5.17 1.66 -20.16
C ARG A 157 5.06 2.69 -19.06
N HIS A 158 5.04 3.95 -19.47
CA HIS A 158 4.88 5.12 -18.62
C HIS A 158 5.98 5.29 -17.55
N GLY A 159 7.10 4.56 -17.66
CA GLY A 159 8.19 4.63 -16.69
C GLY A 159 8.71 6.06 -16.56
N GLY A 160 8.61 6.63 -15.36
CA GLY A 160 8.98 8.01 -15.04
C GLY A 160 7.88 9.05 -15.28
N GLU A 161 6.74 8.69 -15.87
CA GLU A 161 5.60 9.60 -16.05
C GLU A 161 4.85 9.83 -14.73
N ILE A 162 4.42 11.06 -14.46
CA ILE A 162 3.57 11.37 -13.31
C ILE A 162 2.11 11.36 -13.78
N HIS A 163 1.33 10.44 -13.22
CA HIS A 163 -0.11 10.39 -13.43
C HIS A 163 -0.84 11.10 -12.30
N ASN A 164 -2.03 11.60 -12.59
CA ASN A 164 -2.90 12.24 -11.62
C ASN A 164 -4.34 11.73 -11.78
N ILE A 165 -4.97 11.35 -10.66
CA ILE A 165 -6.41 11.19 -10.57
C ILE A 165 -6.92 12.37 -9.74
N PRO A 166 -7.62 13.33 -10.36
CA PRO A 166 -8.09 14.52 -9.66
C PRO A 166 -9.20 14.18 -8.67
N ILE A 167 -9.32 15.02 -7.66
CA ILE A 167 -10.18 14.77 -6.49
C ILE A 167 -11.65 14.52 -6.85
N ASN A 168 -12.16 15.22 -7.86
CA ASN A 168 -13.54 15.11 -8.33
C ASN A 168 -13.86 13.78 -9.03
N ARG A 169 -12.87 12.91 -9.21
CA ARG A 169 -13.06 11.57 -9.77
C ARG A 169 -13.24 10.50 -8.70
N PHE A 170 -12.97 10.78 -7.43
CA PHE A 170 -13.07 9.77 -6.37
C PHE A 170 -14.51 9.31 -6.14
N GLN A 171 -15.49 10.21 -6.23
CA GLN A 171 -16.91 9.85 -6.18
C GLN A 171 -17.29 8.82 -7.26
N SER A 172 -16.69 8.92 -8.46
CA SER A 172 -16.93 7.95 -9.53
C SER A 172 -16.17 6.62 -9.37
N LEU A 173 -15.31 6.50 -8.35
CA LEU A 173 -14.66 5.25 -7.97
C LEU A 173 -15.49 4.47 -6.94
N GLU A 174 -16.63 4.99 -6.52
CA GLU A 174 -17.48 4.38 -5.48
C GLU A 174 -18.73 3.70 -6.06
N ASP A 175 -19.00 3.92 -7.35
CA ASP A 175 -20.07 3.28 -8.15
C ASP A 175 -19.61 1.97 -8.81
#